data_AF-A0A1X7T0K1-F1
#
_entry.id   AF-A0A1X7T0K1-F1
#
_cell.length_a   1.000
_cell.length_b   1.000
_cell.length_c   1.000
_cell.angle_alpha   90.00
_cell.angle_beta   90.00
_cell.angle_gamma   90.00
#
_symmetry.space_group_name_H-M   'P 1'
#
loop_
_entity.id
_entity.type
_entity.pdbx_description
1 polymer ?
#
loop_
_entity_poly.entity_id
_entity_poly.type
_entity_poly.pdbx_seq_one_letter_code
_entity_poly.pdbx_strand_id
1 'polypeptide(L)'
;MVSVILSYYVDGVSITRGSPRQHVWTLIAAIYETSIHLGNLCPCATGATQQVQSFVGGHYFCESAVATDYWPYILHTSDPLWDGQGCSSTEMPCCNLTSVPWFHRDYGNTTTTDYIELRVCGDEGTDNEDVPVSYYEIYVQ
;
A
#
# COMPACT_ATOMS: atom_id res chain seq x y z
N MET A 1 13.19 12.36 13.89
CA MET A 1 12.21 13.39 13.47
C MET A 1 10.88 12.65 13.33
N VAL A 2 9.88 12.95 14.14
CA VAL A 2 8.58 12.24 14.09
C VAL A 2 7.76 12.85 12.97
N SER A 3 7.56 12.10 11.88
CA SER A 3 6.74 12.54 10.76
C SER A 3 5.28 12.43 11.14
N VAL A 4 4.59 13.56 11.28
CA VAL A 4 3.14 13.59 11.53
C VAL A 4 2.41 13.41 10.20
N ILE A 5 1.57 12.38 10.09
CA ILE A 5 0.82 12.09 8.86
C ILE A 5 -0.50 12.89 8.89
N LEU A 6 -0.57 13.98 8.10
CA LEU A 6 -1.70 14.93 8.11
C LEU A 6 -2.61 14.87 6.87
N SER A 7 -2.15 14.29 5.75
CA SER A 7 -2.91 14.19 4.49
C SER A 7 -2.91 12.77 3.94
N TYR A 8 -3.70 12.55 2.88
CA TYR A 8 -3.53 11.42 1.95
C TYR A 8 -2.10 11.49 1.38
N TYR A 9 -1.44 10.34 1.31
CA TYR A 9 -0.10 10.20 0.75
C TYR A 9 0.03 8.91 -0.09
N VAL A 10 -1.08 8.20 -0.23
CA VAL A 10 -1.20 6.88 -0.81
C VAL A 10 -2.65 6.66 -1.24
N ASP A 11 -2.84 6.03 -2.39
CA ASP A 11 -4.10 5.36 -2.75
C ASP A 11 -4.01 3.93 -2.26
N GLY A 12 -4.88 3.58 -1.30
CA GLY A 12 -4.72 2.33 -0.56
C GLY A 12 -5.09 2.45 0.92
N VAL A 13 -4.36 1.71 1.75
CA VAL A 13 -4.59 1.65 3.20
C VAL A 13 -3.38 2.21 3.96
N SER A 14 -3.64 3.18 4.85
CA SER A 14 -2.66 3.70 5.82
C SER A 14 -3.02 3.21 7.22
N ILE A 15 -2.11 2.46 7.84
CA ILE A 15 -2.21 2.02 9.24
C ILE A 15 -1.26 2.87 10.05
N THR A 16 -1.79 3.56 11.05
CA THR A 16 -1.02 4.44 11.94
C THR A 16 -1.34 4.17 13.40
N ARG A 17 -0.51 4.71 14.30
CA ARG A 17 -0.78 4.67 15.74
C ARG A 17 -0.56 6.02 16.41
N GLY A 18 -1.32 6.26 17.48
CA GLY A 18 -1.13 7.37 18.40
C GLY A 18 -1.50 8.74 17.83
N SER A 19 -1.28 9.78 18.64
CA SER A 19 -1.51 11.18 18.27
C SER A 19 -0.39 12.05 18.83
N PRO A 20 0.54 12.58 18.00
CA PRO A 20 0.51 12.58 16.53
C PRO A 20 0.67 11.19 15.91
N ARG A 21 0.05 11.00 14.74
CA ARG A 21 0.07 9.74 13.99
C ARG A 21 1.50 9.33 13.65
N GLN A 22 1.85 8.11 14.03
CA GLN A 22 3.10 7.43 13.68
C GLN A 22 2.81 6.28 12.71
N HIS A 23 3.69 6.08 11.74
CA HIS A 23 3.56 5.05 10.73
C HIS A 23 3.64 3.63 11.33
N VAL A 24 2.72 2.75 10.91
CA VAL A 24 2.76 1.31 11.19
C VAL A 24 2.97 0.56 9.89
N TRP A 25 2.04 0.66 8.94
CA TRP A 25 2.12 -0.02 7.66
C TRP A 25 1.32 0.71 6.57
N THR A 26 1.75 0.61 5.32
CA THR A 26 1.01 1.12 4.16
C THR A 26 0.73 -0.03 3.18
N LEU A 27 -0.50 -0.18 2.72
CA LEU A 27 -0.81 -0.98 1.53
C LEU A 27 -1.08 0.01 0.39
N ILE A 28 -0.29 -0.07 -0.69
CA ILE A 28 -0.32 0.85 -1.82
C ILE A 28 -1.03 0.14 -2.98
N ALA A 29 -2.02 0.79 -3.57
CA ALA A 29 -2.61 0.42 -4.84
C ALA A 29 -1.93 1.23 -5.94
N ALA A 30 -0.99 0.62 -6.68
CA ALA A 30 -0.47 1.27 -7.87
C ALA A 30 -1.45 1.11 -9.03
N ILE A 31 -1.32 1.96 -10.05
CA ILE A 31 -2.20 1.89 -11.21
C ILE A 31 -1.77 0.76 -12.12
N TYR A 32 -0.49 0.72 -12.52
CA TYR A 32 -0.01 -0.19 -13.57
C TYR A 32 1.03 -1.18 -13.07
N GLU A 33 0.99 -2.39 -13.63
CA GLU A 33 2.02 -3.40 -13.40
C GLU A 33 3.22 -3.21 -14.34
N THR A 34 3.04 -2.55 -15.50
CA THR A 34 3.98 -2.56 -16.63
C THR A 34 4.60 -1.20 -16.95
N SER A 35 5.78 -1.24 -17.60
CA SER A 35 6.75 -0.15 -17.66
C SER A 35 6.43 1.09 -18.52
N ILE A 36 5.25 1.22 -19.11
CA ILE A 36 4.95 2.41 -19.93
C ILE A 36 4.69 3.67 -19.09
N HIS A 37 4.28 3.50 -17.84
CA HIS A 37 3.91 4.58 -16.93
C HIS A 37 4.71 4.48 -15.62
N LEU A 38 6.03 4.68 -15.71
CA LEU A 38 6.97 4.48 -14.59
C LEU A 38 6.65 5.25 -13.29
N GLY A 39 5.92 6.36 -13.37
CA GLY A 39 5.48 7.15 -12.21
C GLY A 39 4.24 6.59 -11.50
N ASN A 40 3.56 5.63 -12.12
CA ASN A 40 2.32 5.04 -11.63
C ASN A 40 2.49 3.55 -11.26
N LEU A 41 3.75 3.09 -11.23
CA LEU A 41 4.11 1.75 -10.79
C LEU A 41 4.28 1.72 -9.28
N CYS A 42 4.22 0.51 -8.73
CA CYS A 42 4.67 0.29 -7.38
C CYS A 42 6.12 0.75 -7.17
N PRO A 43 6.46 1.39 -6.03
CA PRO A 43 7.81 1.87 -5.76
C PRO A 43 8.90 0.79 -5.75
N CYS A 44 8.53 -0.47 -5.55
CA CYS A 44 9.41 -1.64 -5.62
C CYS A 44 9.56 -2.23 -7.03
N ALA A 45 8.73 -1.82 -7.99
CA ALA A 45 8.72 -2.39 -9.33
C ALA A 45 9.99 -2.02 -10.11
N THR A 46 10.37 -2.88 -11.04
CA THR A 46 11.57 -2.69 -11.86
C THR A 46 11.45 -1.45 -12.73
N GLY A 47 12.30 -0.45 -12.49
CA GLY A 47 12.30 0.79 -13.26
C GLY A 47 11.31 1.85 -12.78
N ALA A 48 10.59 1.61 -11.67
CA ALA A 48 9.72 2.61 -11.07
C ALA A 48 10.49 3.90 -10.74
N THR A 49 9.88 5.05 -11.04
CA THR A 49 10.40 6.36 -10.66
C THR A 49 9.73 6.91 -9.41
N GLN A 50 8.55 6.39 -9.08
CA GLN A 50 7.84 6.74 -7.86
C GLN A 50 8.60 6.23 -6.62
N GLN A 51 8.60 7.02 -5.56
CA GLN A 51 9.23 6.66 -4.29
C GLN A 51 8.22 6.79 -3.17
N VAL A 52 8.32 5.89 -2.19
CA VAL A 52 7.58 6.06 -0.93
C VAL A 52 8.15 7.24 -0.14
N GLN A 53 7.30 7.84 0.65
CA GLN A 53 7.63 8.90 1.57
C GLN A 53 8.58 8.33 2.62
N SER A 54 9.57 9.12 3.03
CA SER A 54 10.68 8.64 3.86
C SER A 54 10.24 8.01 5.19
N PHE A 55 9.09 8.42 5.74
CA PHE A 55 8.54 7.86 6.97
C PHE A 55 7.90 6.48 6.79
N VAL A 56 7.54 6.11 5.56
CA VAL A 56 7.04 4.77 5.23
C VAL A 56 8.20 3.78 5.24
N GLY A 57 9.36 4.17 4.70
CA GLY A 57 10.55 3.32 4.66
C GLY A 57 10.25 1.96 4.01
N GLY A 58 10.78 0.86 4.57
CA GLY A 58 10.47 -0.50 4.14
C GLY A 58 9.19 -1.06 4.76
N HIS A 59 8.22 -0.22 5.08
CA HIS A 59 7.03 -0.59 5.83
C HIS A 59 5.75 -0.44 5.02
N TYR A 60 5.77 -1.07 3.85
CA TYR A 60 4.67 -1.10 2.93
C TYR A 60 4.59 -2.41 2.16
N PHE A 61 3.42 -2.67 1.59
CA PHE A 61 3.22 -3.57 0.47
C PHE A 61 2.63 -2.78 -0.67
N CYS A 62 2.96 -3.11 -1.91
CA CYS A 62 2.39 -2.46 -3.08
C CYS A 62 2.07 -3.51 -4.13
N GLU A 63 0.89 -3.37 -4.73
CA GLU A 63 0.45 -4.18 -5.85
C GLU A 63 -0.45 -3.33 -6.75
N SER A 64 -0.63 -3.77 -7.99
CA SER A 64 -1.52 -3.20 -8.99
C SER A 64 -2.21 -4.34 -9.74
N ALA A 65 -3.36 -4.04 -10.31
CA ALA A 65 -4.17 -5.04 -11.01
C ALA A 65 -4.27 -4.78 -12.52
N VAL A 66 -3.55 -3.77 -13.02
CA VAL A 66 -3.60 -3.35 -14.42
C VAL A 66 -2.33 -3.84 -15.13
N ALA A 67 -2.38 -5.09 -15.58
CA ALA A 67 -1.37 -5.75 -16.40
C ALA A 67 -1.20 -5.17 -17.82
N THR A 68 -1.95 -4.13 -18.18
CA THR A 68 -1.96 -3.56 -19.53
C THR A 68 -1.73 -2.06 -19.52
N ASP A 69 -1.38 -1.52 -20.67
CA ASP A 69 -1.17 -0.10 -20.90
C ASP A 69 -2.46 0.74 -20.89
N TYR A 70 -3.61 0.10 -20.64
CA TYR A 70 -4.92 0.71 -20.60
C TYR A 70 -5.50 0.60 -19.20
N TRP A 71 -5.94 1.73 -18.64
CA TRP A 71 -6.62 1.80 -17.35
C TRP A 71 -8.15 1.82 -17.55
N PRO A 72 -8.84 0.69 -17.37
CA PRO A 72 -10.30 0.66 -17.36
C PRO A 72 -10.85 1.15 -16.02
N TYR A 73 -11.93 1.94 -16.05
CA TYR A 73 -12.71 2.30 -14.86
C TYR A 73 -13.59 1.13 -14.41
N ILE A 74 -12.96 0.04 -13.95
CA ILE A 74 -13.62 -1.18 -13.46
C ILE A 74 -12.98 -1.64 -12.16
N LEU A 75 -13.73 -2.42 -11.39
CA LEU A 75 -13.18 -3.17 -10.27
C LEU A 75 -12.50 -4.46 -10.75
N HIS A 76 -11.21 -4.60 -10.50
CA HIS A 76 -10.41 -5.77 -10.88
C HIS A 76 -10.61 -6.94 -9.90
N THR A 77 -11.74 -7.65 -9.99
CA THR A 77 -12.04 -8.76 -9.06
C THR A 77 -11.26 -10.06 -9.34
N SER A 78 -10.64 -10.19 -10.51
CA SER A 78 -9.83 -11.36 -10.88
C SER A 78 -8.39 -11.26 -10.42
N ASP A 79 -7.97 -10.09 -9.96
CA ASP A 79 -6.61 -9.78 -9.53
C ASP A 79 -6.67 -8.88 -8.28
N PRO A 80 -6.99 -9.47 -7.11
CA PRO A 80 -7.19 -8.72 -5.89
C PRO A 80 -5.89 -8.08 -5.40
N LEU A 81 -5.95 -6.81 -5.01
CA LEU A 81 -4.79 -6.13 -4.46
C LEU A 81 -4.37 -6.72 -3.09
N TRP A 82 -3.07 -6.72 -2.90
CA TRP A 82 -2.34 -7.07 -1.68
C TRP A 82 -2.32 -8.56 -1.31
N ASP A 83 -2.42 -9.43 -2.31
CA ASP A 83 -2.33 -10.88 -2.16
C ASP A 83 -1.01 -11.48 -2.69
N GLY A 84 -0.19 -10.66 -3.37
CA GLY A 84 1.13 -11.05 -3.89
C GLY A 84 1.04 -12.01 -5.07
N GLN A 85 -0.08 -12.04 -5.76
CA GLN A 85 -0.35 -12.88 -6.92
C GLN A 85 -0.70 -12.00 -8.14
N GLY A 86 -0.84 -12.61 -9.32
CA GLY A 86 -1.17 -11.86 -10.54
C GLY A 86 -0.05 -11.02 -11.15
N CYS A 87 1.01 -10.72 -10.40
CA CYS A 87 2.01 -9.73 -10.79
C CYS A 87 2.79 -10.03 -12.08
N SER A 88 2.89 -9.02 -12.94
CA SER A 88 3.78 -9.04 -14.10
C SER A 88 5.28 -9.13 -13.73
N SER A 89 6.13 -9.35 -14.73
CA SER A 89 7.59 -9.39 -14.54
C SER A 89 8.19 -8.07 -14.03
N THR A 90 7.57 -6.93 -14.33
CA THR A 90 8.00 -5.62 -13.86
C THR A 90 7.67 -5.43 -12.38
N GLU A 91 6.49 -5.88 -11.96
CA GLU A 91 6.01 -5.79 -10.57
C GLU A 91 6.53 -6.91 -9.66
N MET A 92 7.01 -8.03 -10.22
CA MET A 92 7.51 -9.21 -9.49
C MET A 92 8.37 -8.91 -8.24
N PRO A 93 9.27 -7.90 -8.20
CA PRO A 93 10.01 -7.59 -6.97
C PRO A 93 9.13 -7.15 -5.79
N CYS A 94 7.94 -6.61 -6.06
CA CYS A 94 6.93 -6.25 -5.06
C CYS A 94 6.23 -7.46 -4.48
N CYS A 95 5.96 -8.48 -5.31
CA CYS A 95 5.09 -9.60 -4.94
C CYS A 95 5.84 -10.76 -4.28
N ASN A 96 7.17 -10.78 -4.37
CA ASN A 96 8.01 -11.81 -3.76
C ASN A 96 8.27 -11.58 -2.25
N LEU A 97 7.24 -11.18 -1.49
CA LEU A 97 7.33 -11.03 -0.04
C LEU A 97 6.78 -12.27 0.67
N THR A 98 7.60 -12.86 1.54
CA THR A 98 7.26 -14.06 2.32
C THR A 98 6.14 -13.86 3.34
N SER A 99 5.77 -12.61 3.64
CA SER A 99 4.83 -12.27 4.71
C SER A 99 3.37 -12.19 4.26
N VAL A 100 3.11 -12.03 2.95
CA VAL A 100 1.76 -11.76 2.41
C VAL A 100 0.80 -12.92 2.74
N PRO A 101 -0.44 -12.65 3.18
CA PRO A 101 -1.15 -11.36 3.27
C PRO A 101 -0.89 -10.58 4.57
N TRP A 102 0.01 -11.06 5.43
CA TRP A 102 0.24 -10.49 6.75
C TRP A 102 1.38 -9.48 6.73
N PHE A 103 1.20 -8.39 7.47
CA PHE A 103 2.30 -7.51 7.83
C PHE A 103 2.71 -7.72 9.28
N HIS A 104 3.96 -7.38 9.58
CA HIS A 104 4.48 -7.44 10.94
C HIS A 104 5.26 -6.17 11.29
N ARG A 105 4.95 -5.61 12.46
CA ARG A 105 5.63 -4.46 13.05
C ARG A 105 6.04 -4.77 14.47
N ASP A 106 7.35 -4.83 14.68
CA ASP A 106 7.97 -5.00 15.98
C ASP A 106 8.49 -3.64 16.50
N TYR A 107 8.05 -3.26 17.68
CA TYR A 107 8.51 -2.06 18.40
C TYR A 107 9.41 -2.44 19.60
N GLY A 108 9.91 -3.67 19.63
CA GLY A 108 10.71 -4.24 20.71
C GLY A 108 9.93 -4.33 22.02
N ASN A 109 10.60 -4.04 23.14
CA ASN A 109 9.99 -4.08 24.48
C ASN A 109 9.12 -2.85 24.81
N THR A 110 8.69 -2.09 23.80
CA THR A 110 7.91 -0.88 24.00
C THR A 110 6.43 -1.23 24.19
N THR A 111 5.86 -0.91 25.35
CA THR A 111 4.41 -0.95 25.55
C THR A 111 3.80 0.38 25.15
N THR A 112 2.58 0.36 24.59
CA THR A 112 1.83 1.58 24.26
C THR A 112 0.34 1.41 24.57
N THR A 113 -0.33 2.53 24.77
CA THR A 113 -1.81 2.64 24.84
C THR A 113 -2.37 3.42 23.66
N ASP A 114 -1.51 3.71 22.67
CA ASP A 114 -1.89 4.39 21.44
C ASP A 114 -2.96 3.59 20.70
N TYR A 115 -3.99 4.30 20.23
CA TYR A 115 -4.95 3.72 19.29
C TYR A 115 -4.25 3.37 17.99
N ILE A 116 -4.67 2.26 17.38
CA ILE A 116 -4.37 1.94 15.99
C ILE A 116 -5.50 2.47 15.11
N GLU A 117 -5.14 3.18 14.05
CA GLU A 117 -6.05 3.75 13.08
C GLU A 117 -5.78 3.09 11.72
N LEU A 118 -6.82 2.57 11.08
CA LEU A 118 -6.81 2.16 9.68
C LEU A 118 -7.59 3.20 8.87
N ARG A 119 -6.96 3.74 7.83
CA ARG A 119 -7.59 4.65 6.88
C ARG A 119 -7.51 4.07 5.48
N VAL A 120 -8.64 4.05 4.79
CA VAL A 120 -8.67 3.88 3.33
C VAL A 120 -8.53 5.28 2.74
N CYS A 121 -7.51 5.46 1.91
CA CYS A 121 -7.09 6.72 1.33
C CYS A 121 -7.19 6.62 -0.19
N GLY A 122 -7.56 7.73 -0.82
CA GLY A 122 -7.43 8.01 -2.25
C GLY A 122 -7.12 9.51 -2.38
N ASP A 123 -6.44 9.91 -3.45
CA ASP A 123 -6.13 11.30 -3.74
C ASP A 123 -7.00 11.93 -4.86
N GLU A 124 -7.81 11.11 -5.55
CA GLU A 124 -8.84 11.53 -6.49
C GLU A 124 -10.28 11.36 -5.96
N GLY A 125 -11.26 11.56 -6.84
CA GLY A 125 -12.68 11.43 -6.57
C GLY A 125 -13.16 9.98 -6.44
N THR A 126 -14.41 9.81 -6.02
CA THR A 126 -15.03 8.48 -5.84
C THR A 126 -15.47 7.81 -7.15
N ASP A 127 -15.15 8.38 -8.30
CA ASP A 127 -15.56 7.91 -9.63
C ASP A 127 -14.44 7.20 -10.40
N ASN A 128 -13.21 7.19 -9.89
CA ASN A 128 -12.05 6.57 -10.54
C ASN A 128 -11.06 5.87 -9.60
N GLU A 129 -11.20 5.97 -8.27
CA GLU A 129 -10.29 5.34 -7.29
C GLU A 129 -11.03 4.48 -6.27
N ASP A 130 -11.45 3.30 -6.71
CA ASP A 130 -12.06 2.32 -5.83
C ASP A 130 -11.00 1.40 -5.21
N VAL A 131 -10.84 1.50 -3.89
CA VAL A 131 -10.02 0.58 -3.09
C VAL A 131 -10.90 -0.11 -2.05
N PRO A 132 -11.79 -1.04 -2.45
CA PRO A 132 -12.71 -1.68 -1.52
C PRO A 132 -11.95 -2.60 -0.56
N VAL A 133 -12.10 -2.34 0.74
CA VAL A 133 -11.62 -3.21 1.80
C VAL A 133 -12.81 -3.97 2.38
N SER A 134 -12.84 -5.29 2.16
CA SER A 134 -13.94 -6.14 2.63
C SER A 134 -13.77 -6.60 4.08
N TYR A 135 -12.53 -6.83 4.50
CA TYR A 135 -12.19 -7.38 5.80
C TYR A 135 -10.77 -6.98 6.22
N TYR A 136 -10.57 -6.81 7.53
CA TYR A 136 -9.25 -6.59 8.12
C TYR A 136 -9.15 -7.23 9.50
N GLU A 137 -7.96 -7.73 9.83
CA GLU A 137 -7.62 -8.21 11.16
C GLU A 137 -6.33 -7.55 11.63
N ILE A 138 -6.35 -7.05 12.86
CA ILE A 138 -5.17 -6.45 13.48
C ILE A 138 -5.02 -7.12 14.85
N TYR A 139 -3.90 -7.83 14.99
CA TYR A 139 -3.51 -8.49 16.24
C TYR A 139 -2.40 -7.67 16.90
N VAL A 140 -2.59 -7.34 18.18
CA VAL A 140 -1.63 -6.56 18.98
C VAL A 140 -1.24 -7.37 20.21
N GLN A 141 0.05 -7.41 20.53
CA GLN A 141 0.61 -8.15 21.65
C GLN A 141 1.50 -7.26 22.51
#